data_AF-A0A8B3RMT4-F1
#
_entry.id   AF-A0A8B3RMT4-F1
#
_cell.length_a   1.000
_cell.length_b   1.000
_cell.length_c   1.000
_cell.angle_alpha   90.00
_cell.angle_beta   90.00
_cell.angle_gamma   90.00
#
_symmetry.space_group_name_H-M   'P 1'
#
loop_
_entity.id
_entity.type
_entity.pdbx_description
1 polymer ?
#
loop_
_entity_poly.entity_id
_entity_poly.type
_entity_poly.pdbx_seq_one_letter_code
_entity_poly.pdbx_strand_id
1 'polypeptide(L)'
;MVGIHSSSTARRLLAATACLCMALPLAACGSGASPAPTSTTTVAGETRLTGSVALFLPNDGFTVSQDVPLNSWHDFADATKDSLEDRGFEADHMQTHADSDLERQSHRIQDYVVDALDGSTDGSSADPEAQSTTLVVAPAAPMTDTVKRYGDYVTQSLAEENATDESLDESLSRMTRALGLAQKAGMHVVVIATPLPGFTPDAFVSLCSAREIGRLQARQLVSKLQLDSASRYNPKYIEILLPYDADSDYPQLDEAFAREAFSGVWEVIGSYFRSGVVLSPSMRTTASTTVQDWRDVTIKATDADSIETEFRQRLGRPANGQGHVRIDGVIAMNDYVANGVVKGLTALKYTGSAADVNPSITIGDIVGNIAGRQDLQKNRVPDPKRAPSLSTPEGVRQENQKAQNRWPIVTGFGAYISAMPNIVNGKQWATGLVDRVASATDLARICAAFAQGDSLDGLDFVSVQDLYGQNVPTMSLPLLSVSAGNMKTELIDPGYITLAEAGL
;
A
#
# COMPACT_ATOMS: atom_id res chain seq x y z
N MET A 1 29.34 15.90 58.81
CA MET A 1 30.06 17.16 59.09
C MET A 1 29.92 18.06 57.87
N VAL A 2 29.27 19.22 58.06
CA VAL A 2 29.23 20.44 57.21
C VAL A 2 28.62 20.26 55.80
N GLY A 3 27.56 20.94 55.33
CA GLY A 3 26.72 22.01 55.87
C GLY A 3 26.43 23.13 54.84
N ILE A 4 25.16 23.27 54.42
CA ILE A 4 24.36 24.52 54.17
C ILE A 4 24.76 25.37 52.92
N HIS A 5 23.90 25.74 51.96
CA HIS A 5 22.73 26.66 51.93
C HIS A 5 21.86 26.32 50.68
N SER A 6 20.51 26.28 50.61
CA SER A 6 19.34 27.03 51.13
C SER A 6 18.95 28.32 50.38
N SER A 7 17.64 28.41 50.09
CA SER A 7 16.76 29.57 49.76
C SER A 7 16.63 29.97 48.27
N SER A 8 15.48 30.38 47.72
CA SER A 8 14.08 30.43 48.20
C SER A 8 13.13 30.86 47.05
N THR A 9 11.92 30.29 47.07
CA THR A 9 10.60 30.77 46.62
C THR A 9 10.35 32.23 46.20
N ALA A 10 9.53 32.46 45.15
CA ALA A 10 8.31 33.31 45.10
C ALA A 10 7.76 33.42 43.64
N ARG A 11 6.59 32.86 43.27
CA ARG A 11 5.19 33.36 43.32
C ARG A 11 4.86 34.66 42.53
N ARG A 12 3.98 34.53 41.51
CA ARG A 12 2.79 35.37 41.09
C ARG A 12 2.64 35.27 39.56
N LEU A 13 1.59 34.74 38.91
CA LEU A 13 0.11 34.90 38.95
C LEU A 13 -0.38 36.21 38.29
N LEU A 14 -1.07 36.07 37.16
CA LEU A 14 -2.23 36.81 36.58
C LEU A 14 -2.12 36.74 35.04
N ALA A 15 -3.16 36.69 34.20
CA ALA A 15 -4.59 36.36 34.21
C ALA A 15 -5.17 37.03 32.94
N ALA A 16 -6.19 36.41 32.36
CA ALA A 16 -6.77 36.72 31.06
C ALA A 16 -7.47 38.08 30.95
N THR A 17 -7.61 38.56 29.71
CA THR A 17 -8.66 39.51 29.32
C THR A 17 -9.30 39.06 28.01
N ALA A 18 -10.54 38.63 28.12
CA ALA A 18 -11.52 38.52 27.05
C ALA A 18 -12.74 39.35 27.49
N CYS A 19 -13.26 40.22 26.62
CA CYS A 19 -14.65 40.68 26.53
C CYS A 19 -14.73 41.72 25.40
N LEU A 20 -15.36 41.42 24.26
CA LEU A 20 -16.79 41.58 23.94
C LEU A 20 -17.25 43.05 23.92
N CYS A 21 -17.62 43.57 22.75
CA CYS A 21 -18.75 44.52 22.59
C CYS A 21 -19.32 44.48 21.16
N MET A 22 -20.65 44.55 21.11
CA MET A 22 -21.58 44.23 20.03
C MET A 22 -21.74 45.30 18.94
N ALA A 23 -22.40 44.88 17.86
CA ALA A 23 -22.86 45.62 16.69
C ALA A 23 -24.12 46.51 16.89
N LEU A 24 -24.39 47.33 15.85
CA LEU A 24 -25.66 47.89 15.31
C LEU A 24 -25.86 49.43 15.36
N PRO A 25 -26.66 50.00 14.41
CA PRO A 25 -26.27 51.13 13.56
C PRO A 25 -27.06 52.43 13.82
N LEU A 26 -26.57 53.55 13.28
CA LEU A 26 -27.37 54.76 13.09
C LEU A 26 -27.09 55.37 11.70
N ALA A 27 -28.16 55.53 10.92
CA ALA A 27 -28.19 56.33 9.71
C ALA A 27 -28.42 57.80 10.08
N ALA A 28 -27.68 58.72 9.44
CA ALA A 28 -28.04 60.12 9.33
C ALA A 28 -27.51 60.68 7.99
N CYS A 29 -28.44 61.21 7.18
CA CYS A 29 -28.19 61.82 5.88
C CYS A 29 -27.51 63.19 6.01
N GLY A 30 -26.70 63.59 5.00
CA GLY A 30 -26.31 64.99 4.85
C GLY A 30 -25.18 65.30 3.88
N SER A 31 -25.54 65.56 2.62
CA SER A 31 -24.88 66.41 1.62
C SER A 31 -23.42 66.12 1.18
N GLY A 32 -23.31 65.61 -0.06
CA GLY A 32 -22.71 66.37 -1.15
C GLY A 32 -21.18 66.35 -1.31
N ALA A 33 -20.65 65.27 -1.88
CA ALA A 33 -19.52 65.29 -2.82
C ALA A 33 -19.39 63.89 -3.44
N SER A 34 -19.41 63.77 -4.77
CA SER A 34 -19.17 62.50 -5.46
C SER A 34 -17.70 62.09 -5.33
N PRO A 35 -17.39 60.84 -4.94
CA PRO A 35 -16.15 60.19 -5.29
C PRO A 35 -16.39 58.99 -6.23
N ALA A 36 -15.37 58.72 -7.03
CA ALA A 36 -15.27 57.69 -8.07
C ALA A 36 -15.74 56.28 -7.63
N PRO A 37 -16.16 55.42 -8.57
CA PRO A 37 -16.52 54.04 -8.25
C PRO A 37 -15.29 53.32 -7.72
N THR A 38 -15.29 53.03 -6.42
CA THR A 38 -14.37 52.08 -5.84
C THR A 38 -14.93 50.71 -6.15
N SER A 39 -14.34 50.04 -7.13
CA SER A 39 -14.57 48.62 -7.41
C SER A 39 -14.31 47.86 -6.11
N THR A 40 -15.38 47.49 -5.41
CA THR A 40 -15.29 46.51 -4.36
C THR A 40 -15.24 45.18 -5.09
N THR A 41 -14.03 44.73 -5.42
CA THR A 41 -13.81 43.39 -5.93
C THR A 41 -14.13 42.43 -4.79
N THR A 42 -15.34 41.87 -4.81
CA THR A 42 -15.59 40.55 -4.25
C THR A 42 -14.65 39.58 -4.95
N VAL A 43 -13.48 39.30 -4.35
CA VAL A 43 -12.67 38.13 -4.72
C VAL A 43 -13.17 36.98 -3.87
N ALA A 44 -14.24 36.37 -4.34
CA ALA A 44 -14.52 34.96 -4.12
C ALA A 44 -14.81 34.38 -5.51
N GLY A 45 -13.79 34.43 -6.37
CA GLY A 45 -13.75 33.57 -7.54
C GLY A 45 -13.06 32.29 -7.09
N GLU A 46 -13.76 31.17 -7.10
CA GLU A 46 -13.11 29.86 -7.15
C GLU A 46 -12.13 29.90 -8.32
N THR A 47 -10.84 29.71 -8.06
CA THR A 47 -9.81 29.64 -9.10
C THR A 47 -10.07 28.36 -9.89
N ARG A 48 -10.86 28.45 -10.96
CA ARG A 48 -11.06 27.33 -11.89
C ARG A 48 -9.76 27.09 -12.65
N LEU A 49 -9.35 25.82 -12.71
CA LEU A 49 -8.24 25.39 -13.53
C LEU A 49 -8.74 25.17 -14.97
N THR A 50 -7.97 25.66 -15.93
CA THR A 50 -8.34 25.59 -17.37
C THR A 50 -7.77 24.35 -18.07
N GLY A 51 -7.08 23.47 -17.35
CA GLY A 51 -6.49 22.25 -17.91
C GLY A 51 -7.48 21.09 -18.01
N SER A 52 -7.13 20.11 -18.85
CA SER A 52 -7.90 18.87 -19.04
C SER A 52 -7.10 17.67 -18.58
N VAL A 53 -7.78 16.62 -18.10
CA VAL A 53 -7.13 15.38 -17.66
C VAL A 53 -7.80 14.18 -18.33
N ALA A 54 -7.02 13.36 -19.03
CA ALA A 54 -7.47 12.12 -19.61
C ALA A 54 -6.79 10.92 -18.93
N LEU A 55 -7.58 10.12 -18.23
CA LEU A 55 -7.15 8.90 -17.55
C LEU A 55 -7.28 7.71 -18.51
N PHE A 56 -6.18 7.04 -18.83
CA PHE A 56 -6.14 5.78 -19.58
C PHE A 56 -5.71 4.67 -18.63
N LEU A 57 -6.68 3.91 -18.16
CA LEU A 57 -6.50 2.90 -17.13
C LEU A 57 -6.81 1.50 -17.67
N PRO A 58 -6.33 0.43 -17.04
CA PRO A 58 -6.80 -0.92 -17.30
C PRO A 58 -8.26 -1.08 -16.86
N ASN A 59 -9.00 -1.97 -17.51
CA ASN A 59 -10.29 -2.43 -17.00
C ASN A 59 -10.09 -3.35 -15.80
N ASP A 60 -10.92 -3.17 -14.78
CA ASP A 60 -11.03 -4.14 -13.70
C ASP A 60 -11.74 -5.39 -14.21
N GLY A 61 -11.22 -6.56 -13.81
CA GLY A 61 -11.91 -7.82 -14.03
C GLY A 61 -13.21 -7.85 -13.23
N PHE A 62 -14.31 -8.32 -13.83
CA PHE A 62 -15.53 -8.57 -13.06
C PHE A 62 -15.32 -9.74 -12.10
N THR A 63 -15.49 -9.49 -10.80
CA THR A 63 -15.46 -10.52 -9.76
C THR A 63 -16.61 -10.30 -8.79
N VAL A 64 -17.43 -11.34 -8.59
CA VAL A 64 -18.46 -11.36 -7.53
C VAL A 64 -17.85 -11.78 -6.19
N SER A 65 -16.61 -12.31 -6.22
CA SER A 65 -15.93 -12.79 -5.03
C SER A 65 -15.43 -11.62 -4.19
N GLN A 66 -15.64 -11.69 -2.87
CA GLN A 66 -14.99 -10.81 -1.88
C GLN A 66 -13.55 -11.22 -1.58
N ASP A 67 -13.07 -12.27 -2.25
CA ASP A 67 -11.72 -12.83 -2.10
C ASP A 67 -10.75 -12.25 -3.12
N VAL A 68 -10.78 -10.92 -3.24
CA VAL A 68 -9.95 -10.11 -4.13
C VAL A 68 -9.44 -8.87 -3.40
N PRO A 69 -8.35 -8.26 -3.89
CA PRO A 69 -7.84 -7.01 -3.33
C PRO A 69 -8.89 -5.91 -3.37
N LEU A 70 -8.82 -5.00 -2.40
CA LEU A 70 -9.76 -3.89 -2.24
C LEU A 70 -9.57 -2.77 -3.28
N ASN A 71 -8.35 -2.65 -3.80
CA ASN A 71 -8.01 -1.61 -4.75
C ASN A 71 -8.28 -2.06 -6.19
N SER A 72 -8.95 -1.19 -6.95
CA SER A 72 -9.34 -1.37 -8.36
C SER A 72 -9.08 -0.08 -9.13
N TRP A 73 -8.87 -0.16 -10.44
CA TRP A 73 -8.69 1.01 -11.30
C TRP A 73 -9.93 1.89 -11.39
N HIS A 74 -11.13 1.31 -11.29
CA HIS A 74 -12.38 2.05 -11.22
C HIS A 74 -12.42 2.96 -10.01
N ASP A 75 -12.14 2.43 -8.81
CA ASP A 75 -12.13 3.23 -7.60
C ASP A 75 -10.98 4.26 -7.62
N PHE A 76 -9.84 3.94 -8.26
CA PHE A 76 -8.75 4.89 -8.45
C PHE A 76 -9.19 6.08 -9.32
N ALA A 77 -9.91 5.79 -10.41
CA ALA A 77 -10.42 6.80 -11.32
C ALA A 77 -11.41 7.74 -10.61
N ASP A 78 -12.33 7.17 -9.82
CA ASP A 78 -13.31 7.95 -9.06
C ASP A 78 -12.63 8.82 -8.01
N ALA A 79 -11.72 8.24 -7.20
CA ALA A 79 -10.96 9.02 -6.22
C ALA A 79 -10.09 10.13 -6.86
N THR A 80 -9.57 9.88 -8.06
CA THR A 80 -8.78 10.87 -8.81
C THR A 80 -9.66 12.00 -9.34
N LYS A 81 -10.85 11.68 -9.87
CA LYS A 81 -11.82 12.71 -10.30
C LYS A 81 -12.27 13.59 -9.14
N ASP A 82 -12.70 12.98 -8.04
CA ASP A 82 -13.09 13.72 -6.83
C ASP A 82 -11.95 14.66 -6.38
N SER A 83 -10.71 14.16 -6.37
CA SER A 83 -9.52 14.95 -6.00
C SER A 83 -9.20 16.08 -6.98
N LEU A 84 -9.50 15.91 -8.27
CA LEU A 84 -9.33 16.91 -9.32
C LEU A 84 -10.44 17.98 -9.24
N GLU A 85 -11.69 17.59 -9.02
CA GLU A 85 -12.84 18.50 -8.80
C GLU A 85 -12.60 19.39 -7.58
N ASP A 86 -12.13 18.80 -6.46
CA ASP A 86 -11.75 19.53 -5.24
C ASP A 86 -10.65 20.58 -5.48
N ARG A 87 -9.89 20.46 -6.58
CA ARG A 87 -8.82 21.38 -6.99
C ARG A 87 -9.26 22.37 -8.07
N GLY A 88 -10.51 22.33 -8.48
CA GLY A 88 -11.09 23.28 -9.43
C GLY A 88 -10.97 22.88 -10.90
N PHE A 89 -10.70 21.60 -11.21
CA PHE A 89 -10.93 21.07 -12.56
C PHE A 89 -12.43 20.91 -12.81
N GLU A 90 -12.86 21.21 -14.03
CA GLU A 90 -14.26 21.03 -14.44
C GLU A 90 -14.53 19.57 -14.83
N ALA A 91 -15.69 19.04 -14.44
CA ALA A 91 -16.06 17.64 -14.67
C ALA A 91 -16.09 17.25 -16.16
N ASP A 92 -16.44 18.17 -17.05
CA ASP A 92 -16.47 17.96 -18.50
C ASP A 92 -15.09 17.96 -19.15
N HIS A 93 -14.06 18.46 -18.46
CA HIS A 93 -12.66 18.45 -18.88
C HIS A 93 -11.90 17.22 -18.39
N MET A 94 -12.60 16.28 -17.74
CA MET A 94 -12.05 15.03 -17.26
C MET A 94 -12.61 13.84 -18.02
N GLN A 95 -11.72 13.06 -18.62
CA GLN A 95 -12.08 11.86 -19.37
C GLN A 95 -11.46 10.63 -18.73
N THR A 96 -12.18 9.51 -18.79
CA THR A 96 -11.66 8.22 -18.34
C THR A 96 -11.93 7.18 -19.41
N HIS A 97 -10.87 6.47 -19.73
CA HIS A 97 -10.87 5.37 -20.66
C HIS A 97 -10.32 4.15 -19.94
N ALA A 98 -11.03 3.03 -20.09
CA ALA A 98 -10.65 1.78 -19.48
C ALA A 98 -10.63 0.69 -20.56
N ASP A 99 -9.47 0.04 -20.72
CA ASP A 99 -9.24 -0.95 -21.77
C ASP A 99 -8.70 -2.25 -21.16
N SER A 100 -9.08 -3.40 -21.73
CA SER A 100 -8.76 -4.73 -21.18
C SER A 100 -7.32 -5.16 -21.40
N ASP A 101 -6.61 -4.52 -22.33
CA ASP A 101 -5.31 -4.96 -22.82
C ASP A 101 -4.55 -3.80 -23.50
N LEU A 102 -3.23 -3.97 -23.62
CA LEU A 102 -2.35 -2.98 -24.25
C LEU A 102 -2.69 -2.71 -25.72
N GLU A 103 -3.22 -3.69 -26.46
CA GLU A 103 -3.54 -3.51 -27.88
C GLU A 103 -4.65 -2.46 -28.04
N ARG A 104 -5.76 -2.62 -27.34
CA ARG A 104 -6.88 -1.66 -27.35
C ARG A 104 -6.48 -0.31 -26.78
N GLN A 105 -5.77 -0.32 -25.65
CA GLN A 105 -5.34 0.91 -24.98
C GLN A 105 -4.39 1.71 -25.86
N SER A 106 -3.44 1.06 -26.54
CA SER A 106 -2.48 1.74 -27.43
C SER A 106 -3.15 2.37 -28.64
N HIS A 107 -4.16 1.73 -29.24
CA HIS A 107 -4.98 2.33 -30.31
C HIS A 107 -5.77 3.52 -29.78
N ARG A 108 -6.43 3.38 -28.62
CA ARG A 108 -7.22 4.48 -28.05
C ARG A 108 -6.38 5.71 -27.74
N ILE A 109 -5.20 5.52 -27.14
CA ILE A 109 -4.28 6.63 -26.87
C ILE A 109 -3.83 7.27 -28.18
N GLN A 110 -3.52 6.46 -29.21
CA GLN A 110 -3.16 6.98 -30.52
C GLN A 110 -4.27 7.83 -31.13
N ASP A 111 -5.50 7.30 -31.17
CA ASP A 111 -6.66 8.00 -31.74
C ASP A 111 -6.94 9.30 -30.96
N TYR A 112 -6.91 9.25 -29.63
CA TYR A 112 -7.09 10.44 -28.78
C TYR A 112 -6.06 11.53 -29.10
N VAL A 113 -4.78 11.16 -29.19
CA VAL A 113 -3.70 12.11 -29.49
C VAL A 113 -3.83 12.66 -30.91
N VAL A 114 -4.17 11.83 -31.90
CA VAL A 114 -4.36 12.30 -33.29
C VAL A 114 -5.55 13.25 -33.38
N ASP A 115 -6.69 12.91 -32.79
CA ASP A 115 -7.90 13.74 -32.80
C ASP A 115 -7.65 15.10 -32.12
N ALA A 116 -6.92 15.10 -31.00
CA ALA A 116 -6.54 16.33 -30.31
C ALA A 116 -5.63 17.24 -31.16
N LEU A 117 -4.84 16.67 -32.07
CA LEU A 117 -3.96 17.44 -32.96
C LEU A 117 -4.66 17.87 -34.24
N ASP A 118 -5.56 17.07 -34.78
CA ASP A 118 -6.33 17.39 -35.99
C ASP A 118 -7.41 18.45 -35.73
N GLY A 119 -7.93 18.53 -34.50
CA GLY A 119 -8.76 19.65 -34.04
C GLY A 119 -8.05 21.01 -34.06
N SER A 120 -6.71 21.00 -34.12
CA SER A 120 -5.85 22.18 -34.27
C SER A 120 -5.86 22.68 -35.73
N THR A 121 -7.02 23.07 -36.25
CA THR A 121 -7.18 23.58 -37.62
C THR A 121 -6.64 25.01 -37.75
N ASP A 122 -5.32 25.15 -37.72
CA ASP A 122 -4.53 26.13 -38.46
C ASP A 122 -3.06 25.85 -38.16
N GLY A 123 -2.24 25.66 -39.21
CA GLY A 123 -0.86 25.15 -39.15
C GLY A 123 0.18 26.05 -38.46
N SER A 124 -0.21 26.79 -37.43
CA SER A 124 0.65 27.56 -36.54
C SER A 124 0.09 27.49 -35.11
N SER A 125 0.87 26.88 -34.22
CA SER A 125 0.59 26.54 -32.80
C SER A 125 -0.47 25.47 -32.55
N ALA A 126 -0.12 24.48 -31.71
CA ALA A 126 -1.06 23.51 -31.18
C ALA A 126 -2.18 24.23 -30.40
N ASP A 127 -3.40 23.69 -30.46
CA ASP A 127 -4.56 24.16 -29.71
C ASP A 127 -4.17 24.45 -28.23
N PRO A 128 -4.45 25.65 -27.70
CA PRO A 128 -4.21 25.97 -26.29
C PRO A 128 -4.82 24.95 -25.32
N GLU A 129 -5.94 24.32 -25.68
CA GLU A 129 -6.55 23.25 -24.87
C GLU A 129 -5.72 21.96 -24.91
N ALA A 130 -5.14 21.61 -26.07
CA ALA A 130 -4.22 20.48 -26.20
C ALA A 130 -2.95 20.69 -25.36
N GLN A 131 -2.39 21.90 -25.34
CA GLN A 131 -1.22 22.22 -24.50
C GLN A 131 -1.52 22.16 -22.99
N SER A 132 -2.79 22.25 -22.61
CA SER A 132 -3.22 22.24 -21.20
C SER A 132 -3.71 20.86 -20.75
N THR A 133 -3.51 19.82 -21.57
CA THR A 133 -3.99 18.46 -21.28
C THR A 133 -2.90 17.61 -20.63
N THR A 134 -3.26 16.93 -19.54
CA THR A 134 -2.44 15.88 -18.91
C THR A 134 -3.01 14.50 -19.24
N LEU A 135 -2.21 13.64 -19.87
CA LEU A 135 -2.51 12.23 -20.08
C LEU A 135 -1.97 11.43 -18.90
N VAL A 136 -2.84 10.76 -18.15
CA VAL A 136 -2.45 9.85 -17.07
C VAL A 136 -2.65 8.43 -17.56
N VAL A 137 -1.58 7.63 -17.61
CA VAL A 137 -1.57 6.32 -18.26
C VAL A 137 -1.10 5.24 -17.30
N ALA A 138 -1.99 4.31 -16.95
CA ALA A 138 -1.62 3.00 -16.42
C ALA A 138 -1.63 2.00 -17.58
N PRO A 139 -0.48 1.46 -18.00
CA PRO A 139 -0.45 0.47 -19.07
C PRO A 139 -1.31 -0.76 -18.70
N ALA A 140 -2.21 -1.16 -19.58
CA ALA A 140 -3.03 -2.38 -19.47
C ALA A 140 -2.20 -3.66 -19.71
N ALA A 141 -1.10 -3.76 -18.97
CA ALA A 141 -0.11 -4.83 -19.03
C ALA A 141 -0.72 -6.19 -18.65
N PRO A 142 -0.27 -7.28 -19.27
CA PRO A 142 -0.66 -8.62 -18.84
C PRO A 142 -0.35 -8.86 -17.36
N MET A 143 -1.31 -9.42 -16.64
CA MET A 143 -1.15 -9.88 -15.26
C MET A 143 -1.71 -11.30 -15.13
N THR A 144 -0.93 -12.15 -14.47
CA THR A 144 -1.35 -13.51 -14.11
C THR A 144 -2.31 -13.47 -12.92
N ASP A 145 -3.04 -14.57 -12.71
CA ASP A 145 -3.92 -14.71 -11.55
C ASP A 145 -3.15 -14.72 -10.23
N THR A 146 -1.89 -15.18 -10.22
CA THR A 146 -1.00 -15.12 -9.04
C THR A 146 -0.74 -13.67 -8.62
N VAL A 147 -0.42 -12.80 -9.58
CA VAL A 147 -0.04 -11.40 -9.32
C VAL A 147 -1.28 -10.54 -9.05
N LYS A 148 -2.41 -10.79 -9.73
CA LYS A 148 -3.69 -10.11 -9.47
C LYS A 148 -4.14 -10.20 -8.01
N ARG A 149 -3.73 -11.25 -7.28
CA ARG A 149 -4.01 -11.42 -5.85
C ARG A 149 -3.25 -10.46 -4.92
N TYR A 150 -2.45 -9.56 -5.49
CA TYR A 150 -1.82 -8.47 -4.75
C TYR A 150 -2.43 -7.11 -5.08
N GLY A 151 -3.34 -7.04 -6.06
CA GLY A 151 -4.01 -5.81 -6.50
C GLY A 151 -3.54 -5.35 -7.86
N ASP A 152 -4.40 -4.58 -8.54
CA ASP A 152 -4.17 -4.19 -9.94
C ASP A 152 -3.08 -3.11 -10.10
N TYR A 153 -2.65 -2.50 -9.00
CA TYR A 153 -1.63 -1.45 -9.00
C TYR A 153 -0.19 -1.98 -8.94
N VAL A 154 -0.01 -3.30 -8.86
CA VAL A 154 1.32 -3.88 -8.74
C VAL A 154 2.11 -3.62 -10.02
N THR A 155 3.29 -3.02 -9.85
CA THR A 155 4.24 -2.79 -10.94
C THR A 155 4.60 -4.09 -11.65
N GLN A 156 4.36 -4.12 -12.97
CA GLN A 156 4.81 -5.20 -13.84
C GLN A 156 6.17 -4.86 -14.46
N SER A 157 6.91 -5.90 -14.88
CA SER A 157 8.09 -5.71 -15.73
C SER A 157 7.68 -5.84 -17.19
N LEU A 158 7.86 -4.77 -17.97
CA LEU A 158 7.62 -4.77 -19.42
C LEU A 158 8.92 -4.84 -20.25
N ALA A 159 10.07 -4.99 -19.60
CA ALA A 159 11.38 -4.98 -20.27
C ALA A 159 11.61 -6.20 -21.18
N GLU A 160 12.54 -6.05 -22.14
CA GLU A 160 12.84 -6.97 -23.26
C GLU A 160 13.07 -8.45 -22.88
N GLU A 161 13.39 -8.78 -21.61
CA GLU A 161 13.48 -10.18 -21.17
C GLU A 161 12.14 -10.94 -21.26
N ASN A 162 11.02 -10.22 -21.42
CA ASN A 162 9.68 -10.78 -21.64
C ASN A 162 9.27 -10.85 -23.12
N ALA A 163 10.10 -10.34 -24.04
CA ALA A 163 9.75 -10.08 -25.44
C ALA A 163 10.04 -11.27 -26.38
N THR A 164 9.25 -12.35 -26.24
CA THR A 164 8.99 -13.26 -27.37
C THR A 164 7.61 -13.01 -27.99
N ASP A 165 6.86 -12.03 -27.48
CA ASP A 165 5.51 -11.70 -27.92
C ASP A 165 5.53 -10.44 -28.80
N GLU A 166 5.58 -10.64 -30.12
CA GLU A 166 5.60 -9.57 -31.12
C GLU A 166 4.40 -8.61 -30.97
N SER A 167 3.25 -9.10 -30.47
CA SER A 167 2.04 -8.29 -30.30
C SER A 167 2.14 -7.30 -29.13
N LEU A 168 2.82 -7.70 -28.05
CA LEU A 168 3.11 -6.82 -26.92
C LEU A 168 4.09 -5.72 -27.34
N ASP A 169 5.15 -6.07 -28.08
CA ASP A 169 6.13 -5.10 -28.59
C ASP A 169 5.51 -4.08 -29.55
N GLU A 170 4.61 -4.52 -30.43
CA GLU A 170 3.90 -3.61 -31.34
C GLU A 170 3.00 -2.63 -30.58
N SER A 171 2.25 -3.14 -29.60
CA SER A 171 1.34 -2.33 -28.77
C SER A 171 2.09 -1.32 -27.91
N LEU A 172 3.20 -1.72 -27.27
CA LEU A 172 4.08 -0.82 -26.51
C LEU A 172 4.72 0.23 -27.43
N SER A 173 5.19 -0.18 -28.61
CA SER A 173 5.76 0.75 -29.60
C SER A 173 4.73 1.77 -30.10
N ARG A 174 3.47 1.35 -30.31
CA ARG A 174 2.38 2.25 -30.69
C ARG A 174 2.08 3.26 -29.59
N MET A 175 1.92 2.77 -28.36
CA MET A 175 1.64 3.60 -27.18
C MET A 175 2.75 4.63 -26.95
N THR A 176 4.01 4.20 -26.87
CA THR A 176 5.14 5.11 -26.60
C THR A 176 5.33 6.15 -27.70
N ARG A 177 5.08 5.81 -28.98
CA ARG A 177 5.07 6.79 -30.08
C ARG A 177 3.95 7.81 -29.95
N ALA A 178 2.74 7.39 -29.61
CA ALA A 178 1.60 8.28 -29.40
C ALA A 178 1.85 9.23 -28.22
N LEU A 179 2.34 8.72 -27.09
CA LEU A 179 2.69 9.55 -25.93
C LEU A 179 3.85 10.51 -26.22
N GLY A 180 4.86 10.07 -26.98
CA GLY A 180 5.93 10.95 -27.44
C GLY A 180 5.46 12.03 -28.42
N LEU A 181 4.39 11.78 -29.18
CA LEU A 181 3.74 12.79 -30.02
C LEU A 181 2.96 13.79 -29.17
N ALA A 182 2.23 13.30 -28.15
CA ALA A 182 1.53 14.14 -27.18
C ALA A 182 2.48 15.14 -26.48
N GLN A 183 3.62 14.66 -25.96
CA GLN A 183 4.63 15.53 -25.34
C GLN A 183 5.17 16.60 -26.30
N LYS A 184 5.43 16.23 -27.57
CA LYS A 184 5.90 17.20 -28.58
C LYS A 184 4.86 18.26 -28.93
N ALA A 185 3.58 17.95 -28.74
CA ALA A 185 2.49 18.89 -28.92
C ALA A 185 2.22 19.77 -27.69
N GLY A 186 2.94 19.55 -26.58
CA GLY A 186 2.83 20.32 -25.36
C GLY A 186 1.93 19.69 -24.29
N MET A 187 1.39 18.50 -24.51
CA MET A 187 0.67 17.75 -23.47
C MET A 187 1.65 17.22 -22.42
N HIS A 188 1.20 17.10 -21.18
CA HIS A 188 1.95 16.39 -20.14
C HIS A 188 1.56 14.91 -20.11
N VAL A 189 2.52 14.02 -19.88
CA VAL A 189 2.28 12.58 -19.75
C VAL A 189 2.76 12.09 -18.38
N VAL A 190 1.82 11.56 -17.60
CA VAL A 190 2.07 10.87 -16.33
C VAL A 190 1.88 9.37 -16.54
N VAL A 191 2.91 8.57 -16.27
CA VAL A 191 2.78 7.10 -16.29
C VAL A 191 2.63 6.60 -14.86
N ILE A 192 1.70 5.69 -14.60
CA ILE A 192 1.39 5.20 -13.25
C ILE A 192 1.53 3.66 -13.16
N ALA A 193 1.93 3.17 -11.99
CA ALA A 193 2.16 1.77 -11.62
C ALA A 193 3.28 1.03 -12.38
N THR A 194 3.20 0.96 -13.71
CA THR A 194 4.11 0.17 -14.55
C THR A 194 4.88 1.07 -15.50
N PRO A 195 6.22 1.14 -15.41
CA PRO A 195 7.01 1.99 -16.30
C PRO A 195 7.02 1.44 -17.74
N LEU A 196 7.09 2.35 -18.71
CA LEU A 196 7.13 2.02 -20.13
C LEU A 196 8.59 2.00 -20.63
N PRO A 197 9.12 0.85 -21.08
CA PRO A 197 10.47 0.79 -21.63
C PRO A 197 10.65 1.74 -22.81
N GLY A 198 11.78 2.46 -22.85
CA GLY A 198 12.12 3.37 -23.94
C GLY A 198 11.32 4.67 -23.98
N PHE A 199 10.52 4.98 -22.96
CA PHE A 199 9.75 6.21 -22.86
C PHE A 199 9.99 6.92 -21.53
N THR A 200 10.19 8.24 -21.58
CA THR A 200 10.41 9.10 -20.41
C THR A 200 9.17 9.98 -20.20
N PRO A 201 8.31 9.70 -19.21
CA PRO A 201 7.18 10.55 -18.92
C PRO A 201 7.61 11.84 -18.20
N ASP A 202 6.72 12.84 -18.17
CA ASP A 202 6.92 14.07 -17.40
C ASP A 202 6.89 13.80 -15.89
N ALA A 203 6.11 12.81 -15.47
CA ALA A 203 6.16 12.25 -14.13
C ALA A 203 5.83 10.76 -14.13
N PHE A 204 6.36 10.03 -13.15
CA PHE A 204 5.99 8.65 -12.85
C PHE A 204 5.31 8.55 -11.49
N VAL A 205 4.29 7.72 -11.38
CA VAL A 205 3.61 7.41 -10.12
C VAL A 205 3.87 5.94 -9.79
N SER A 206 4.73 5.69 -8.81
CA SER A 206 4.92 4.36 -8.24
C SER A 206 3.85 4.10 -7.18
N LEU A 207 2.96 3.14 -7.44
CA LEU A 207 1.91 2.74 -6.49
C LEU A 207 2.36 1.60 -5.58
N CYS A 208 2.89 0.51 -6.15
CA CYS A 208 3.30 -0.64 -5.37
C CYS A 208 4.20 -1.60 -6.16
N SER A 209 5.38 -1.90 -5.63
CA SER A 209 6.24 -2.97 -6.15
C SER A 209 6.20 -4.24 -5.29
N ALA A 210 6.48 -5.39 -5.90
CA ALA A 210 6.62 -6.67 -5.21
C ALA A 210 7.61 -6.60 -4.02
N ARG A 211 8.73 -5.90 -4.24
CA ARG A 211 9.77 -5.72 -3.21
C ARG A 211 9.28 -4.91 -2.01
N GLU A 212 8.47 -3.87 -2.23
CA GLU A 212 7.87 -3.08 -1.15
C GLU A 212 6.87 -3.89 -0.33
N ILE A 213 6.05 -4.73 -0.97
CA ILE A 213 5.14 -5.66 -0.31
C ILE A 213 5.93 -6.57 0.64
N GLY A 214 6.98 -7.22 0.12
CA GLY A 214 7.83 -8.10 0.92
C GLY A 214 8.49 -7.39 2.11
N ARG A 215 9.00 -6.17 1.91
CA ARG A 215 9.59 -5.34 2.98
C ARG A 215 8.56 -4.97 4.05
N LEU A 216 7.36 -4.56 3.64
CA LEU A 216 6.27 -4.17 4.55
C LEU A 216 5.97 -5.30 5.53
N GLN A 217 5.66 -6.49 5.00
CA GLN A 217 5.27 -7.66 5.80
C GLN A 217 6.41 -8.14 6.70
N ALA A 218 7.64 -8.11 6.20
CA ALA A 218 8.80 -8.45 7.01
C ALA A 218 9.02 -7.48 8.18
N ARG A 219 8.93 -6.16 7.95
CA ARG A 219 9.10 -5.13 8.99
C ARG A 219 8.04 -5.22 10.07
N GLN A 220 6.80 -5.44 9.63
CA GLN A 220 5.65 -5.75 10.45
C GLN A 220 5.97 -6.88 11.46
N LEU A 221 6.51 -7.98 10.96
CA LEU A 221 6.85 -9.16 11.75
C LEU A 221 8.04 -8.89 12.69
N VAL A 222 9.10 -8.23 12.20
CA VAL A 222 10.27 -7.81 13.02
C VAL A 222 9.84 -7.00 14.23
N SER A 223 9.00 -6.00 14.00
CA SER A 223 8.47 -5.12 15.05
C SER A 223 7.60 -5.89 16.04
N LYS A 224 6.62 -6.65 15.54
CA LYS A 224 5.65 -7.35 16.38
C LYS A 224 6.28 -8.47 17.23
N LEU A 225 7.25 -9.20 16.67
CA LEU A 225 8.01 -10.24 17.39
C LEU A 225 9.20 -9.70 18.18
N GLN A 226 9.57 -8.42 18.02
CA GLN A 226 10.72 -7.78 18.66
C GLN A 226 12.03 -8.52 18.36
N LEU A 227 12.28 -8.83 17.10
CA LEU A 227 13.42 -9.68 16.71
C LEU A 227 14.77 -9.09 17.11
N ASP A 228 14.90 -7.77 17.20
CA ASP A 228 16.12 -7.08 17.68
C ASP A 228 16.47 -7.42 19.13
N SER A 229 15.48 -7.81 19.93
CA SER A 229 15.66 -8.21 21.33
C SER A 229 15.67 -9.73 21.51
N ALA A 230 15.42 -10.49 20.45
CA ALA A 230 15.41 -11.95 20.49
C ALA A 230 16.84 -12.50 20.65
N SER A 231 16.94 -13.74 21.12
CA SER A 231 18.22 -14.41 21.33
C SER A 231 18.30 -15.70 20.54
N ARG A 232 19.47 -16.02 19.99
CA ARG A 232 19.73 -17.32 19.35
C ARG A 232 19.53 -18.52 20.28
N TYR A 233 19.54 -18.29 21.60
CA TYR A 233 19.28 -19.32 22.60
C TYR A 233 17.78 -19.47 22.93
N ASN A 234 16.93 -18.61 22.36
CA ASN A 234 15.47 -18.71 22.34
C ASN A 234 14.94 -18.11 21.03
N PRO A 235 15.18 -18.78 19.89
CA PRO A 235 14.86 -18.23 18.59
C PRO A 235 13.35 -18.06 18.39
N LYS A 236 13.00 -17.25 17.39
CA LYS A 236 11.66 -17.14 16.82
C LYS A 236 11.53 -18.03 15.59
N TYR A 237 10.38 -18.66 15.45
CA TYR A 237 10.10 -19.57 14.35
C TYR A 237 9.22 -18.90 13.31
N ILE A 238 9.72 -18.71 12.08
CA ILE A 238 9.02 -17.99 11.01
C ILE A 238 8.96 -18.85 9.74
N GLU A 239 7.77 -18.93 9.12
CA GLU A 239 7.58 -19.49 7.79
C GLU A 239 7.28 -18.39 6.77
N ILE A 240 7.66 -18.62 5.51
CA ILE A 240 7.35 -17.74 4.37
C ILE A 240 6.59 -18.57 3.35
N LEU A 241 5.43 -18.08 2.91
CA LEU A 241 4.58 -18.71 1.91
C LEU A 241 4.38 -17.73 0.76
N LEU A 242 5.12 -17.97 -0.32
CA LEU A 242 5.14 -17.14 -1.52
C LEU A 242 4.40 -17.84 -2.66
N PRO A 243 3.22 -17.35 -3.09
CA PRO A 243 2.56 -17.84 -4.29
C PRO A 243 3.45 -17.76 -5.53
N TYR A 244 3.47 -18.83 -6.30
CA TYR A 244 4.10 -18.89 -7.62
C TYR A 244 3.46 -20.02 -8.43
N ASP A 245 3.06 -19.75 -9.67
CA ASP A 245 2.59 -20.78 -10.60
C ASP A 245 3.46 -20.83 -11.85
N ALA A 246 4.29 -21.88 -11.92
CA ALA A 246 5.15 -22.14 -13.08
C ALA A 246 4.35 -22.50 -14.34
N ASP A 247 3.07 -22.87 -14.19
CA ASP A 247 2.18 -23.27 -15.27
C ASP A 247 1.28 -22.11 -15.75
N SER A 248 1.51 -20.88 -15.29
CA SER A 248 0.72 -19.71 -15.71
C SER A 248 0.95 -19.34 -17.18
N ASP A 249 0.07 -18.51 -17.76
CA ASP A 249 0.20 -18.03 -19.15
C ASP A 249 1.44 -17.15 -19.35
N TYR A 250 1.92 -16.49 -18.28
CA TYR A 250 3.09 -15.61 -18.27
C TYR A 250 4.03 -15.93 -17.10
N PRO A 251 4.67 -17.11 -17.07
CA PRO A 251 5.46 -17.57 -15.92
C PRO A 251 6.68 -16.68 -15.61
N GLN A 252 7.20 -15.97 -16.61
CA GLN A 252 8.27 -14.98 -16.46
C GLN A 252 7.85 -13.76 -15.62
N LEU A 253 6.58 -13.33 -15.72
CA LEU A 253 6.04 -12.24 -14.89
C LEU A 253 5.88 -12.72 -13.44
N ASP A 254 5.34 -13.93 -13.24
CA ASP A 254 5.24 -14.57 -11.92
C ASP A 254 6.61 -14.74 -11.26
N GLU A 255 7.61 -15.19 -12.03
CA GLU A 255 8.98 -15.37 -11.54
C GLU A 255 9.62 -14.04 -11.15
N ALA A 256 9.49 -13.01 -11.99
CA ALA A 256 10.02 -11.67 -11.68
C ALA A 256 9.37 -11.11 -10.41
N PHE A 257 8.05 -11.21 -10.30
CA PHE A 257 7.32 -10.78 -9.10
C PHE A 257 7.77 -11.56 -7.86
N ALA A 258 7.79 -12.90 -7.91
CA ALA A 258 8.14 -13.74 -6.77
C ALA A 258 9.57 -13.48 -6.27
N ARG A 259 10.53 -13.34 -7.19
CA ARG A 259 11.93 -13.02 -6.87
C ARG A 259 12.07 -11.66 -6.19
N GLU A 260 11.38 -10.63 -6.68
CA GLU A 260 11.42 -9.29 -6.09
C GLU A 260 10.72 -9.24 -4.74
N ALA A 261 9.58 -9.93 -4.60
CA ALA A 261 8.87 -10.06 -3.33
C ALA A 261 9.75 -10.73 -2.26
N PHE A 262 10.38 -11.86 -2.59
CA PHE A 262 11.30 -12.53 -1.68
C PHE A 262 12.52 -11.67 -1.36
N SER A 263 13.06 -10.95 -2.34
CA SER A 263 14.17 -10.01 -2.12
C SER A 263 13.80 -8.96 -1.07
N GLY A 264 12.59 -8.38 -1.16
CA GLY A 264 12.07 -7.43 -0.18
C GLY A 264 11.94 -8.02 1.23
N VAL A 265 11.44 -9.26 1.33
CA VAL A 265 11.39 -10.00 2.59
C VAL A 265 12.80 -10.21 3.16
N TRP A 266 13.72 -10.74 2.35
CA TRP A 266 15.05 -11.17 2.78
C TRP A 266 15.97 -10.02 3.16
N GLU A 267 15.82 -8.86 2.52
CA GLU A 267 16.50 -7.62 2.92
C GLU A 267 16.25 -7.27 4.38
N VAL A 268 15.04 -7.52 4.88
CA VAL A 268 14.63 -7.18 6.23
C VAL A 268 14.94 -8.32 7.20
N ILE A 269 14.53 -9.56 6.91
CA ILE A 269 14.63 -10.66 7.89
C ILE A 269 15.92 -11.50 7.79
N GLY A 270 16.66 -11.42 6.68
CA GLY A 270 17.77 -12.34 6.40
C GLY A 270 18.90 -12.29 7.42
N SER A 271 19.17 -11.13 8.03
CA SER A 271 20.17 -10.98 9.09
C SER A 271 19.80 -11.74 10.38
N TYR A 272 18.50 -11.86 10.66
CA TYR A 272 17.99 -12.60 11.82
C TYR A 272 18.12 -14.13 11.64
N PHE A 273 17.94 -14.62 10.41
CA PHE A 273 18.26 -16.01 10.07
C PHE A 273 19.76 -16.30 10.18
N ARG A 274 20.61 -15.42 9.63
CA ARG A 274 22.07 -15.56 9.70
C ARG A 274 22.62 -15.57 11.12
N SER A 275 22.02 -14.81 12.03
CA SER A 275 22.42 -14.78 13.44
C SER A 275 21.82 -15.92 14.29
N GLY A 276 20.90 -16.69 13.72
CA GLY A 276 20.20 -17.79 14.40
C GLY A 276 19.15 -17.34 15.41
N VAL A 277 18.76 -16.05 15.42
CA VAL A 277 17.65 -15.57 16.26
C VAL A 277 16.29 -15.86 15.64
N VAL A 278 16.25 -16.15 14.33
CA VAL A 278 15.11 -16.70 13.61
C VAL A 278 15.49 -18.05 12.99
N LEU A 279 14.56 -19.00 13.03
CA LEU A 279 14.63 -20.30 12.36
C LEU A 279 13.33 -20.57 11.58
N SER A 280 13.40 -21.35 10.51
CA SER A 280 12.20 -21.88 9.83
C SER A 280 11.89 -23.29 10.35
N PRO A 281 10.65 -23.56 10.82
CA PRO A 281 10.20 -24.92 11.15
C PRO A 281 10.45 -25.95 10.04
N SER A 282 10.19 -25.58 8.79
CA SER A 282 10.30 -26.46 7.62
C SER A 282 11.73 -26.56 7.06
N MET A 283 12.66 -25.73 7.56
CA MET A 283 14.02 -25.57 7.04
C MET A 283 14.08 -25.07 5.59
N ARG A 284 12.98 -24.57 5.02
CA ARG A 284 12.95 -23.96 3.68
C ARG A 284 13.74 -22.66 3.62
N THR A 285 13.94 -22.01 4.76
CA THR A 285 14.93 -20.93 4.91
C THR A 285 15.90 -21.23 6.03
N THR A 286 17.17 -20.89 5.81
CA THR A 286 18.26 -21.18 6.72
C THR A 286 19.23 -20.01 6.80
N ALA A 287 20.26 -20.12 7.65
CA ALA A 287 21.32 -19.12 7.72
C ALA A 287 22.12 -18.98 6.41
N SER A 288 22.10 -19.99 5.52
CA SER A 288 22.80 -19.94 4.23
C SER A 288 21.92 -19.45 3.07
N THR A 289 20.62 -19.23 3.30
CA THR A 289 19.69 -18.74 2.28
C THR A 289 20.13 -17.38 1.73
N THR A 290 20.01 -17.22 0.42
CA THR A 290 20.28 -16.03 -0.38
C THR A 290 19.03 -15.64 -1.16
N VAL A 291 19.02 -14.45 -1.76
CA VAL A 291 17.90 -13.99 -2.61
C VAL A 291 17.64 -14.91 -3.82
N GLN A 292 18.61 -15.73 -4.22
CA GLN A 292 18.46 -16.68 -5.34
C GLN A 292 17.64 -17.92 -4.96
N ASP A 293 17.50 -18.20 -3.66
CA ASP A 293 16.80 -19.37 -3.13
C ASP A 293 15.29 -19.10 -2.95
N TRP A 294 14.74 -18.07 -3.59
CA TRP A 294 13.33 -17.68 -3.47
C TRP A 294 12.36 -18.81 -3.80
N ARG A 295 12.76 -19.76 -4.67
CA ARG A 295 11.96 -20.94 -5.01
C ARG A 295 11.73 -21.89 -3.83
N ASP A 296 12.59 -21.87 -2.82
CA ASP A 296 12.46 -22.79 -1.68
C ASP A 296 11.23 -22.50 -0.83
N VAL A 297 10.74 -21.25 -0.85
CA VAL A 297 9.58 -20.80 -0.06
C VAL A 297 8.28 -20.77 -0.87
N THR A 298 8.30 -21.11 -2.16
CA THR A 298 7.12 -20.97 -3.02
C THR A 298 6.05 -22.01 -2.74
N ILE A 299 4.78 -21.65 -3.01
CA ILE A 299 3.63 -22.54 -2.93
C ILE A 299 2.76 -22.40 -4.17
N LYS A 300 2.12 -23.50 -4.59
CA LYS A 300 1.05 -23.46 -5.59
C LYS A 300 -0.26 -23.15 -4.88
N ALA A 301 -0.66 -21.89 -4.90
CA ALA A 301 -1.78 -21.37 -4.13
C ALA A 301 -3.12 -21.46 -4.90
N THR A 302 -3.52 -22.64 -5.41
CA THR A 302 -4.74 -22.77 -6.24
C THR A 302 -6.01 -22.39 -5.48
N ASP A 303 -6.11 -22.85 -4.23
CA ASP A 303 -7.28 -22.76 -3.38
C ASP A 303 -6.87 -22.78 -1.91
N ALA A 304 -7.79 -22.43 -1.02
CA ALA A 304 -7.51 -22.40 0.41
C ALA A 304 -7.14 -23.78 0.98
N ASP A 305 -7.62 -24.90 0.40
CA ASP A 305 -7.31 -26.26 0.84
C ASP A 305 -5.89 -26.68 0.47
N SER A 306 -5.42 -26.29 -0.72
CA SER A 306 -4.05 -26.57 -1.17
C SER A 306 -3.03 -25.81 -0.34
N ILE A 307 -3.33 -24.55 0.02
CA ILE A 307 -2.51 -23.73 0.92
C ILE A 307 -2.52 -24.31 2.34
N GLU A 308 -3.70 -24.70 2.86
CA GLU A 308 -3.81 -25.36 4.17
C GLU A 308 -2.93 -26.62 4.23
N THR A 309 -3.03 -27.45 3.20
CA THR A 309 -2.32 -28.73 3.11
C THR A 309 -0.81 -28.53 3.07
N GLU A 310 -0.31 -27.65 2.20
CA GLU A 310 1.12 -27.33 2.10
C GLU A 310 1.64 -26.71 3.40
N PHE A 311 0.90 -25.79 4.02
CA PHE A 311 1.30 -25.18 5.30
C PHE A 311 1.41 -26.22 6.41
N ARG A 312 0.42 -27.12 6.53
CA ARG A 312 0.45 -28.21 7.51
C ARG A 312 1.59 -29.19 7.26
N GLN A 313 1.91 -29.47 5.99
CA GLN A 313 3.04 -30.31 5.61
C GLN A 313 4.37 -29.65 6.01
N ARG A 314 4.54 -28.35 5.79
CA ARG A 314 5.72 -27.57 6.20
C ARG A 314 5.94 -27.59 7.71
N LEU A 315 4.87 -27.40 8.48
CA LEU A 315 4.96 -27.49 9.94
C LEU A 315 5.30 -28.91 10.41
N GLY A 316 4.76 -29.93 9.74
CA GLY A 316 5.03 -31.33 10.07
C GLY A 316 4.55 -31.72 11.47
N ARG A 317 5.32 -32.57 12.16
CA ARG A 317 5.04 -33.03 13.53
C ARG A 317 6.23 -32.76 14.45
N PRO A 318 6.00 -32.54 15.75
CA PRO A 318 7.09 -32.44 16.72
C PRO A 318 7.98 -33.69 16.71
N ALA A 319 9.29 -33.53 16.88
CA ALA A 319 10.25 -34.63 16.88
C ALA A 319 10.00 -35.68 17.98
N ASN A 320 9.42 -35.27 19.10
CA ASN A 320 9.02 -36.16 20.20
C ASN A 320 7.63 -36.79 19.99
N GLY A 321 6.96 -36.51 18.88
CA GLY A 321 5.62 -36.99 18.56
C GLY A 321 4.50 -36.43 19.44
N GLN A 322 4.79 -35.46 20.33
CA GLN A 322 3.83 -34.92 21.29
C GLN A 322 3.80 -33.39 21.25
N GLY A 323 2.59 -32.82 21.26
CA GLY A 323 2.38 -31.37 21.30
C GLY A 323 2.29 -30.74 19.91
N HIS A 324 2.70 -29.47 19.81
CA HIS A 324 2.64 -28.67 18.58
C HIS A 324 4.04 -28.23 18.18
N VAL A 325 4.27 -28.08 16.88
CA VAL A 325 5.47 -27.41 16.39
C VAL A 325 5.35 -25.93 16.75
N ARG A 326 6.39 -25.33 17.32
CA ARG A 326 6.31 -23.91 17.65
C ARG A 326 6.43 -23.10 16.36
N ILE A 327 5.52 -22.16 16.16
CA ILE A 327 5.62 -21.12 15.14
C ILE A 327 5.26 -19.77 15.77
N ASP A 328 6.07 -18.75 15.53
CA ASP A 328 5.88 -17.41 16.08
C ASP A 328 5.36 -16.44 15.00
N GLY A 329 5.66 -16.68 13.72
CA GLY A 329 5.19 -15.84 12.61
C GLY A 329 5.08 -16.57 11.27
N VAL A 330 4.19 -16.08 10.40
CA VAL A 330 4.03 -16.52 9.02
C VAL A 330 3.94 -15.29 8.13
N ILE A 331 4.87 -15.18 7.18
CA ILE A 331 4.75 -14.24 6.07
C ILE A 331 3.89 -14.93 5.01
N ALA A 332 2.58 -14.71 5.08
CA ALA A 332 1.65 -15.04 4.01
C ALA A 332 1.60 -13.83 3.08
N MET A 333 2.08 -14.00 1.85
CA MET A 333 2.40 -12.86 0.99
C MET A 333 1.18 -12.03 0.56
N ASN A 334 -0.01 -12.64 0.53
CA ASN A 334 -1.28 -11.93 0.34
C ASN A 334 -2.39 -12.53 1.23
N ASP A 335 -3.54 -11.85 1.28
CA ASP A 335 -4.67 -12.24 2.14
C ASP A 335 -5.27 -13.59 1.76
N TYR A 336 -5.21 -13.98 0.49
CA TYR A 336 -5.60 -15.31 0.04
C TYR A 336 -4.78 -16.42 0.71
N VAL A 337 -3.46 -16.25 0.74
CA VAL A 337 -2.56 -17.18 1.45
C VAL A 337 -2.79 -17.12 2.95
N ALA A 338 -3.04 -15.92 3.50
CA ALA A 338 -3.31 -15.77 4.92
C ALA A 338 -4.56 -16.57 5.34
N ASN A 339 -5.63 -16.56 4.53
CA ASN A 339 -6.83 -17.35 4.76
C ASN A 339 -6.53 -18.86 4.83
N GLY A 340 -5.73 -19.40 3.89
CA GLY A 340 -5.29 -20.80 3.93
C GLY A 340 -4.42 -21.14 5.15
N VAL A 341 -3.54 -20.22 5.56
CA VAL A 341 -2.73 -20.36 6.78
C VAL A 341 -3.60 -20.37 8.05
N VAL A 342 -4.57 -19.45 8.16
CA VAL A 342 -5.52 -19.39 9.28
C VAL A 342 -6.32 -20.68 9.37
N LYS A 343 -6.76 -21.24 8.24
CA LYS A 343 -7.42 -22.54 8.17
C LYS A 343 -6.51 -23.65 8.71
N GLY A 344 -5.24 -23.67 8.30
CA GLY A 344 -4.26 -24.69 8.72
C GLY A 344 -3.94 -24.61 10.21
N LEU A 345 -3.76 -23.41 10.75
CA LEU A 345 -3.56 -23.18 12.19
C LEU A 345 -4.77 -23.63 13.01
N THR A 346 -5.98 -23.39 12.51
CA THR A 346 -7.23 -23.86 13.14
C THR A 346 -7.32 -25.38 13.14
N ALA A 347 -7.05 -26.03 12.00
CA ALA A 347 -7.05 -27.49 11.89
C ALA A 347 -6.01 -28.14 12.82
N LEU A 348 -4.87 -27.48 13.01
CA LEU A 348 -3.82 -27.89 13.95
C LEU A 348 -4.08 -27.50 15.40
N LYS A 349 -5.21 -26.85 15.71
CA LYS A 349 -5.64 -26.46 17.07
C LYS A 349 -4.68 -25.49 17.79
N TYR A 350 -4.08 -24.57 17.05
CA TYR A 350 -3.46 -23.39 17.66
C TYR A 350 -4.53 -22.50 18.32
N THR A 351 -4.18 -21.88 19.43
CA THR A 351 -5.11 -21.18 20.33
C THR A 351 -4.69 -19.74 20.58
N GLY A 352 -5.65 -18.90 20.95
CA GLY A 352 -5.46 -17.45 21.08
C GLY A 352 -5.51 -16.71 19.74
N SER A 353 -4.90 -15.54 19.72
CA SER A 353 -4.84 -14.62 18.58
C SER A 353 -3.45 -13.99 18.46
N ALA A 354 -3.15 -13.42 17.30
CA ALA A 354 -1.98 -12.59 17.10
C ALA A 354 -1.99 -11.31 17.96
N ALA A 355 -3.15 -10.85 18.44
CA ALA A 355 -3.25 -9.76 19.40
C ALA A 355 -2.63 -10.12 20.77
N ASP A 356 -2.61 -11.41 21.13
CA ASP A 356 -1.97 -11.91 22.37
C ASP A 356 -0.43 -11.91 22.29
N VAL A 357 0.13 -11.72 21.09
CA VAL A 357 1.58 -11.60 20.86
C VAL A 357 1.95 -10.13 21.00
N ASN A 358 2.80 -9.78 21.96
CA ASN A 358 3.15 -8.39 22.28
C ASN A 358 1.89 -7.49 22.41
N PRO A 359 1.09 -7.68 23.49
CA PRO A 359 -0.22 -7.06 23.64
C PRO A 359 -0.08 -5.60 24.06
N SER A 360 0.28 -4.72 23.12
CA SER A 360 0.02 -3.28 23.26
C SER A 360 -1.45 -2.92 22.99
N ILE A 361 -2.25 -3.89 22.51
CA ILE A 361 -3.69 -3.78 22.22
C ILE A 361 -4.32 -5.14 22.56
N THR A 362 -5.38 -5.20 23.37
CA THR A 362 -6.16 -6.43 23.61
C THR A 362 -7.39 -6.51 22.71
N ILE A 363 -8.00 -7.69 22.50
CA ILE A 363 -9.21 -7.86 21.65
C ILE A 363 -10.38 -6.99 22.12
N GLY A 364 -10.52 -6.78 23.43
CA GLY A 364 -11.53 -5.84 23.98
C GLY A 364 -11.25 -4.39 23.58
N ASP A 365 -9.98 -4.00 23.49
CA ASP A 365 -9.55 -2.68 23.04
C ASP A 365 -9.68 -2.52 21.52
N ILE A 366 -9.65 -3.61 20.75
CA ILE A 366 -9.88 -3.61 19.30
C ILE A 366 -11.34 -3.22 19.00
N VAL A 367 -12.30 -3.92 19.59
CA VAL A 367 -13.74 -3.60 19.41
C VAL A 367 -14.07 -2.24 20.03
N GLY A 368 -13.43 -1.90 21.15
CA GLY A 368 -13.51 -0.57 21.77
C GLY A 368 -13.00 0.55 20.86
N ASN A 369 -11.79 0.42 20.31
CA ASN A 369 -11.16 1.41 19.43
C ASN A 369 -11.94 1.58 18.12
N ILE A 370 -12.47 0.48 17.55
CA ILE A 370 -13.32 0.56 16.36
C ILE A 370 -14.68 1.23 16.68
N ALA A 371 -15.20 1.07 17.90
CA ALA A 371 -16.37 1.80 18.40
C ALA A 371 -16.06 3.20 18.98
N GLY A 372 -14.85 3.73 18.81
CA GLY A 372 -14.46 5.08 19.24
C GLY A 372 -14.15 5.24 20.75
N ARG A 373 -13.86 4.14 21.46
CA ARG A 373 -13.43 4.14 22.87
C ARG A 373 -11.96 3.76 22.98
N GLN A 374 -11.15 4.69 23.45
CA GLN A 374 -9.73 4.47 23.66
C GLN A 374 -9.45 3.77 25.00
N ASP A 375 -8.49 2.84 24.95
CA ASP A 375 -7.31 2.78 25.83
C ASP A 375 -7.15 1.57 26.77
N LEU A 376 -5.97 0.94 26.71
CA LEU A 376 -5.20 0.32 27.82
C LEU A 376 -3.83 -0.18 27.27
N GLN A 377 -2.78 0.64 27.40
CA GLN A 377 -1.38 0.24 27.17
C GLN A 377 -0.97 -0.85 28.18
N LYS A 378 -0.82 -2.11 27.74
CA LYS A 378 -0.15 -3.16 28.51
C LYS A 378 1.30 -3.29 28.06
N ASN A 379 2.22 -3.09 29.00
CA ASN A 379 3.63 -3.35 28.75
C ASN A 379 3.90 -4.86 28.78
N ARG A 380 4.48 -5.38 27.69
CA ARG A 380 4.88 -6.79 27.59
C ARG A 380 6.07 -7.08 28.51
N VAL A 381 6.07 -8.25 29.14
CA VAL A 381 7.26 -8.82 29.77
C VAL A 381 8.24 -9.30 28.67
N PRO A 382 9.51 -8.86 28.67
CA PRO A 382 10.50 -9.31 27.69
C PRO A 382 10.61 -10.83 27.64
N ASP A 383 10.77 -11.39 26.43
CA ASP A 383 10.96 -12.83 26.29
C ASP A 383 12.27 -13.29 26.97
N PRO A 384 12.28 -14.48 27.60
CA PRO A 384 13.48 -14.99 28.24
C PRO A 384 14.60 -15.20 27.21
N LYS A 385 15.83 -14.82 27.57
CA LYS A 385 17.01 -14.93 26.70
C LYS A 385 17.41 -16.38 26.38
N ARG A 386 16.89 -17.37 27.11
CA ARG A 386 17.15 -18.81 26.88
C ARG A 386 15.84 -19.57 26.89
N ALA A 387 15.70 -20.51 25.96
CA ALA A 387 14.60 -21.44 25.95
C ALA A 387 14.69 -22.38 27.16
N PRO A 388 13.54 -22.91 27.63
CA PRO A 388 13.50 -23.94 28.66
C PRO A 388 14.34 -25.16 28.28
N SER A 389 15.06 -25.72 29.24
CA SER A 389 15.84 -26.95 29.12
C SER A 389 15.32 -28.02 30.09
N LEU A 390 15.87 -29.23 30.05
CA LEU A 390 15.55 -30.29 31.01
C LEU A 390 15.83 -29.91 32.48
N SER A 391 16.72 -28.94 32.71
CA SER A 391 17.00 -28.38 34.04
C SER A 391 16.03 -27.27 34.46
N THR A 392 15.08 -26.87 33.59
CA THR A 392 14.01 -25.93 33.93
C THR A 392 12.94 -26.63 34.80
N PRO A 393 12.39 -25.98 35.84
CA PRO A 393 11.35 -26.57 36.68
C PRO A 393 10.18 -27.11 35.85
N GLU A 394 9.61 -28.24 36.26
CA GLU A 394 8.59 -28.95 35.48
C GLU A 394 7.33 -28.12 35.22
N GLY A 395 6.86 -27.35 36.21
CA GLY A 395 5.74 -26.41 36.02
C GLY A 395 6.01 -25.37 34.94
N VAL A 396 7.23 -24.83 34.88
CA VAL A 396 7.66 -23.88 33.85
C VAL A 396 7.79 -24.58 32.49
N ARG A 397 8.23 -25.84 32.44
CA ARG A 397 8.27 -26.63 31.19
C ARG A 397 6.86 -26.92 30.66
N GLN A 398 5.90 -27.24 31.52
CA GLN A 398 4.51 -27.47 31.15
C GLN A 398 3.82 -26.18 30.66
N GLU A 399 4.07 -25.04 31.29
CA GLU A 399 3.61 -23.73 30.79
C GLU A 399 4.21 -23.39 29.42
N ASN A 400 5.49 -23.70 29.20
CA ASN A 400 6.13 -23.50 27.90
C ASN A 400 5.64 -24.47 26.81
N GLN A 401 5.25 -25.70 27.16
CA GLN A 401 4.55 -26.60 26.24
C GLN A 401 3.16 -26.06 25.85
N LYS A 402 2.43 -25.45 26.80
CA LYS A 402 1.19 -24.71 26.49
C LYS A 402 1.44 -23.45 25.66
N ALA A 403 2.67 -22.92 25.64
CA ALA A 403 3.05 -21.82 24.76
C ALA A 403 3.35 -22.26 23.31
N GLN A 404 3.54 -23.57 23.04
CA GLN A 404 3.88 -24.08 21.71
C GLN A 404 2.71 -24.04 20.73
N ASN A 405 1.47 -24.07 21.21
CA ASN A 405 0.27 -23.98 20.37
C ASN A 405 -0.37 -22.58 20.38
N ARG A 406 0.41 -21.54 20.70
CA ARG A 406 -0.04 -20.15 20.61
C ARG A 406 -0.16 -19.73 19.16
N TRP A 407 -1.23 -19.02 18.85
CA TRP A 407 -1.45 -18.45 17.52
C TRP A 407 -0.29 -17.53 17.10
N PRO A 408 0.31 -17.72 15.91
CA PRO A 408 1.41 -16.90 15.42
C PRO A 408 0.93 -15.55 14.87
N ILE A 409 1.88 -14.66 14.59
CA ILE A 409 1.62 -13.49 13.73
C ILE A 409 1.42 -13.97 12.29
N VAL A 410 0.32 -13.59 11.64
CA VAL A 410 0.09 -13.87 10.21
C VAL A 410 -0.08 -12.54 9.50
N THR A 411 0.76 -12.27 8.49
CA THR A 411 0.64 -11.08 7.63
C THR A 411 -0.26 -11.37 6.43
N GLY A 412 -0.58 -10.34 5.66
CA GLY A 412 -1.25 -10.44 4.37
C GLY A 412 -1.08 -9.14 3.56
N PHE A 413 -1.68 -9.09 2.40
CA PHE A 413 -1.66 -7.94 1.48
C PHE A 413 -2.88 -8.00 0.57
N GLY A 414 -3.40 -6.83 0.22
CA GLY A 414 -4.58 -6.62 -0.62
C GLY A 414 -5.80 -6.09 0.12
N ALA A 415 -5.83 -6.19 1.46
CA ALA A 415 -6.96 -5.79 2.31
C ALA A 415 -8.31 -6.38 1.87
N TYR A 416 -8.35 -7.69 1.65
CA TYR A 416 -9.54 -8.37 1.11
C TYR A 416 -10.70 -8.25 2.09
N ILE A 417 -11.91 -8.00 1.58
CA ILE A 417 -13.11 -8.00 2.42
C ILE A 417 -13.27 -9.36 3.11
N SER A 418 -12.95 -10.47 2.41
CA SER A 418 -12.95 -11.83 2.97
C SER A 418 -12.00 -12.01 4.17
N ALA A 419 -10.93 -11.20 4.27
CA ALA A 419 -9.94 -11.26 5.34
C ALA A 419 -10.28 -10.39 6.54
N MET A 420 -11.19 -9.41 6.41
CA MET A 420 -11.55 -8.48 7.50
C MET A 420 -11.97 -9.19 8.79
N PRO A 421 -12.82 -10.24 8.77
CA PRO A 421 -13.16 -10.96 9.98
C PRO A 421 -11.93 -11.58 10.68
N ASN A 422 -10.97 -12.10 9.90
CA ASN A 422 -9.71 -12.64 10.43
C ASN A 422 -8.81 -11.55 11.02
N ILE A 423 -8.83 -10.35 10.45
CA ILE A 423 -8.09 -9.21 10.99
C ILE A 423 -8.72 -8.76 12.31
N VAL A 424 -10.04 -8.53 12.33
CA VAL A 424 -10.79 -8.08 13.51
C VAL A 424 -10.66 -9.04 14.69
N ASN A 425 -10.75 -10.35 14.45
CA ASN A 425 -10.60 -11.36 15.50
C ASN A 425 -9.13 -11.70 15.84
N GLY A 426 -8.16 -11.04 15.18
CA GLY A 426 -6.73 -11.20 15.39
C GLY A 426 -6.15 -12.54 14.91
N LYS A 427 -6.84 -13.28 14.04
CA LYS A 427 -6.31 -14.51 13.41
C LYS A 427 -5.34 -14.19 12.28
N GLN A 428 -5.61 -13.12 11.55
CA GLN A 428 -4.64 -12.39 10.76
C GLN A 428 -4.26 -11.13 11.53
N TRP A 429 -2.97 -10.84 11.65
CA TRP A 429 -2.53 -9.71 12.47
C TRP A 429 -2.67 -8.38 11.73
N ALA A 430 -2.20 -8.36 10.49
CA ALA A 430 -2.25 -7.19 9.63
C ALA A 430 -2.32 -7.60 8.17
N THR A 431 -2.82 -6.70 7.36
CA THR A 431 -2.72 -6.71 5.89
C THR A 431 -2.07 -5.40 5.46
N GLY A 432 -1.69 -5.32 4.18
CA GLY A 432 -1.22 -4.10 3.56
C GLY A 432 -2.01 -3.77 2.31
N LEU A 433 -2.00 -2.52 1.90
CA LEU A 433 -2.60 -2.05 0.66
C LEU A 433 -1.94 -0.73 0.22
N VAL A 434 -2.23 -0.31 -1.02
CA VAL A 434 -1.90 1.03 -1.49
C VAL A 434 -2.91 2.02 -0.93
N ASP A 435 -2.45 3.18 -0.44
CA ASP A 435 -3.33 4.31 -0.12
C ASP A 435 -3.84 4.96 -1.40
N ARG A 436 -4.93 4.40 -1.95
CA ARG A 436 -5.58 4.89 -3.17
C ARG A 436 -6.00 6.35 -3.04
N VAL A 437 -6.61 6.73 -1.92
CA VAL A 437 -7.11 8.09 -1.69
C VAL A 437 -5.97 9.10 -1.64
N ALA A 438 -4.90 8.82 -0.88
CA ALA A 438 -3.72 9.69 -0.86
C ALA A 438 -3.02 9.73 -2.23
N SER A 439 -2.90 8.58 -2.91
CA SER A 439 -2.29 8.51 -4.25
C SER A 439 -3.07 9.34 -5.28
N ALA A 440 -4.40 9.25 -5.27
CA ALA A 440 -5.27 10.05 -6.13
C ALA A 440 -5.17 11.56 -5.80
N THR A 441 -5.12 11.90 -4.51
CA THR A 441 -4.96 13.27 -4.02
C THR A 441 -3.66 13.90 -4.51
N ASP A 442 -2.55 13.17 -4.43
CA ASP A 442 -1.23 13.66 -4.83
C ASP A 442 -1.05 13.63 -6.36
N LEU A 443 -1.63 12.66 -7.07
CA LEU A 443 -1.73 12.69 -8.53
C LEU A 443 -2.50 13.93 -9.02
N ALA A 444 -3.60 14.29 -8.36
CA ALA A 444 -4.35 15.50 -8.70
C ALA A 444 -3.53 16.78 -8.44
N ARG A 445 -2.61 16.78 -7.45
CA ARG A 445 -1.65 17.89 -7.25
C ARG A 445 -0.62 17.98 -8.39
N ILE A 446 -0.15 16.84 -8.89
CA ILE A 446 0.73 16.81 -10.08
C ILE A 446 -0.01 17.40 -11.29
N CYS A 447 -1.24 16.95 -11.55
CA CYS A 447 -2.05 17.46 -12.66
C CYS A 447 -2.33 18.95 -12.53
N ALA A 448 -2.63 19.44 -11.32
CA ALA A 448 -2.86 20.85 -11.05
C ALA A 448 -1.59 21.70 -11.29
N ALA A 449 -0.40 21.20 -10.93
CA ALA A 449 0.86 21.87 -11.20
C ALA A 449 1.10 22.00 -12.71
N PHE A 450 0.87 20.92 -13.47
CA PHE A 450 0.95 20.94 -14.93
C PHE A 450 -0.03 21.92 -15.56
N ALA A 451 -1.30 21.93 -15.13
CA ALA A 451 -2.30 22.87 -15.62
C ALA A 451 -1.95 24.36 -15.35
N GLN A 452 -1.10 24.62 -14.35
CA GLN A 452 -0.62 25.96 -14.01
C GLN A 452 0.74 26.31 -14.64
N GLY A 453 1.40 25.34 -15.28
CA GLY A 453 2.77 25.49 -15.79
C GLY A 453 3.85 25.50 -14.69
N ASP A 454 3.53 24.97 -13.50
CA ASP A 454 4.42 24.92 -12.35
C ASP A 454 5.36 23.71 -12.38
N SER A 455 6.52 23.82 -11.72
CA SER A 455 7.45 22.70 -11.51
C SER A 455 6.96 21.75 -10.41
N LEU A 456 7.31 20.47 -10.55
CA LEU A 456 7.04 19.44 -9.53
C LEU A 456 8.02 19.45 -8.35
N ASP A 457 9.13 20.21 -8.41
CA ASP A 457 10.18 20.24 -7.38
C ASP A 457 9.69 20.67 -5.98
N GLY A 458 8.55 21.38 -5.92
CA GLY A 458 7.93 21.83 -4.67
C GLY A 458 7.03 20.79 -3.99
N LEU A 459 6.82 19.62 -4.60
CA LEU A 459 5.95 18.57 -4.08
C LEU A 459 6.76 17.58 -3.23
N ASP A 460 6.40 17.47 -1.95
CA ASP A 460 7.12 16.72 -0.92
C ASP A 460 7.10 15.19 -1.12
N PHE A 461 6.14 14.70 -1.90
CA PHE A 461 5.99 13.29 -2.28
C PHE A 461 6.65 12.95 -3.62
N VAL A 462 7.25 13.92 -4.31
CA VAL A 462 7.96 13.73 -5.59
C VAL A 462 9.46 13.69 -5.35
N SER A 463 10.13 12.70 -5.94
CA SER A 463 11.59 12.56 -5.92
C SER A 463 12.09 12.13 -7.29
N VAL A 464 13.30 12.54 -7.69
CA VAL A 464 13.87 12.08 -8.96
C VAL A 464 14.36 10.65 -8.81
N GLN A 465 13.86 9.74 -9.65
CA GLN A 465 14.31 8.35 -9.73
C GLN A 465 14.83 8.02 -11.12
N ASP A 466 15.75 7.04 -11.17
CA ASP A 466 16.22 6.47 -12.43
C ASP A 466 15.20 5.44 -12.92
N LEU A 467 14.58 5.72 -14.08
CA LEU A 467 13.75 4.79 -14.82
C LEU A 467 14.43 4.50 -16.16
N TYR A 468 15.02 3.31 -16.29
CA TYR A 468 15.74 2.87 -17.50
C TYR A 468 16.88 3.83 -17.94
N GLY A 469 17.63 4.37 -16.98
CA GLY A 469 18.74 5.30 -17.23
C GLY A 469 18.32 6.75 -17.40
N GLN A 470 17.05 7.08 -17.12
CA GLN A 470 16.49 8.43 -17.24
C GLN A 470 16.05 8.94 -15.88
N ASN A 471 16.37 10.19 -15.58
CA ASN A 471 15.93 10.86 -14.36
C ASN A 471 14.49 11.35 -14.54
N VAL A 472 13.55 10.77 -13.78
CA VAL A 472 12.12 11.04 -13.89
C VAL A 472 11.58 11.52 -12.54
N PRO A 473 10.85 12.65 -12.48
CA PRO A 473 10.09 13.04 -11.30
C PRO A 473 9.10 11.93 -10.93
N THR A 474 9.30 11.33 -9.76
CA THR A 474 8.58 10.13 -9.34
C THR A 474 7.87 10.37 -8.03
N MET A 475 6.54 10.23 -8.05
CA MET A 475 5.72 10.12 -6.86
C MET A 475 5.80 8.70 -6.30
N SER A 476 6.00 8.57 -4.99
CA SER A 476 5.95 7.30 -4.29
C SER A 476 5.45 7.52 -2.87
N LEU A 477 4.42 6.76 -2.49
CA LEU A 477 3.86 6.78 -1.16
C LEU A 477 4.14 5.46 -0.43
N PRO A 478 4.35 5.49 0.90
CA PRO A 478 4.43 4.26 1.68
C PRO A 478 3.13 3.44 1.58
N LEU A 479 3.28 2.12 1.50
CA LEU A 479 2.13 1.21 1.61
C LEU A 479 1.48 1.30 3.00
N LEU A 480 0.15 1.29 3.04
CA LEU A 480 -0.60 1.27 4.29
C LEU A 480 -0.51 -0.11 4.95
N SER A 481 -0.47 -0.08 6.28
CA SER A 481 -0.51 -1.27 7.12
C SER A 481 -1.79 -1.22 7.94
N VAL A 482 -2.72 -2.13 7.66
CA VAL A 482 -4.00 -2.22 8.37
C VAL A 482 -3.98 -3.38 9.33
N SER A 483 -4.34 -3.08 10.56
CA SER A 483 -4.60 -4.04 11.63
C SER A 483 -5.95 -3.71 12.24
N ALA A 484 -6.45 -4.58 13.10
CA ALA A 484 -7.70 -4.31 13.80
C ALA A 484 -7.67 -3.01 14.64
N GLY A 485 -6.48 -2.58 15.09
CA GLY A 485 -6.33 -1.38 15.93
C GLY A 485 -6.49 -0.06 15.18
N ASN A 486 -6.29 -0.04 13.86
CA ASN A 486 -6.40 1.16 13.01
C ASN A 486 -7.37 0.99 11.83
N MET A 487 -8.03 -0.16 11.69
CA MET A 487 -8.99 -0.42 10.60
C MET A 487 -10.05 0.67 10.43
N LYS A 488 -10.55 1.24 11.54
CA LYS A 488 -11.51 2.34 11.47
C LYS A 488 -10.94 3.56 10.74
N THR A 489 -9.75 4.01 11.15
CA THR A 489 -9.14 5.23 10.60
C THR A 489 -8.58 5.02 9.20
N GLU A 490 -8.07 3.82 8.90
CA GLU A 490 -7.44 3.55 7.60
C GLU A 490 -8.44 3.09 6.52
N LEU A 491 -9.51 2.37 6.88
CA LEU A 491 -10.41 1.76 5.90
C LEU A 491 -11.86 2.26 5.99
N ILE A 492 -12.41 2.43 7.19
CA ILE A 492 -13.84 2.78 7.33
C ILE A 492 -14.05 4.29 7.14
N ASP A 493 -13.28 5.11 7.85
CA ASP A 493 -13.43 6.58 7.81
C ASP A 493 -13.14 7.16 6.41
N PRO A 494 -12.15 6.67 5.65
CA PRO A 494 -11.93 7.11 4.26
C PRO A 494 -12.88 6.45 3.24
N GLY A 495 -13.77 5.55 3.68
CA GLY A 495 -14.79 4.94 2.82
C GLY A 495 -14.31 3.76 1.95
N TYR A 496 -13.16 3.15 2.25
CA TYR A 496 -12.71 1.94 1.56
C TYR A 496 -13.64 0.74 1.82
N ILE A 497 -14.15 0.60 3.04
CA ILE A 497 -15.14 -0.43 3.41
C ILE A 497 -16.19 0.16 4.36
N THR A 498 -17.35 -0.49 4.40
CA THR A 498 -18.39 -0.24 5.39
C THR A 498 -18.12 -0.98 6.71
N LEU A 499 -18.80 -0.56 7.78
CA LEU A 499 -18.81 -1.30 9.05
C LEU A 499 -19.30 -2.75 8.89
N ALA A 500 -20.28 -2.97 8.02
CA ALA A 500 -20.83 -4.30 7.75
C ALA A 500 -19.80 -5.22 7.08
N GLU A 501 -19.01 -4.69 6.13
CA GLU A 501 -17.92 -5.43 5.48
C GLU A 501 -16.76 -5.72 6.43
N ALA A 502 -16.54 -4.86 7.43
CA ALA A 502 -15.62 -5.15 8.53
C ALA A 502 -16.17 -6.23 9.51
N GLY A 503 -17.44 -6.63 9.38
CA GLY A 503 -18.09 -7.61 10.25
C GLY A 503 -18.51 -7.06 11.61
N LEU A 504 -18.90 -5.78 11.67
CA LEU A 504 -19.18 -5.02 12.89
C LEU A 504 -20.62 -4.49 13.01
#